data_AF-A0A4D6K4Z5-F1
#
_entry.id   AF-A0A4D6K4Z5-F1
#
_cell.length_a   1.000
_cell.length_b   1.000
_cell.length_c   1.000
_cell.angle_alpha   90.00
_cell.angle_beta   90.00
_cell.angle_gamma   90.00
#
_symmetry.space_group_name_H-M   'P 1'
#
loop_
_entity.id
_entity.type
_entity.pdbx_description
1 polymer ?
#
loop_
_entity_poly.entity_id
_entity_poly.type
_entity_poly.pdbx_seq_one_letter_code
_entity_poly.pdbx_strand_id
1 'polypeptide(L)'
;EPVLQKIDLETMSYIKTISLKDYSCVPRSLAYTHLGGYYFINCKPDTTGAVLPQLIVDGVTDSIVGYNGDVTGTPYVSPDGHYLVSIDDVKGLMRVQTISVRGEIQDAFDIHTNLHISDVAFQSSFTEAHQYNVFGSSSTQTDVLFVELSSGKVKMVKSLKEPLKPDEWPWNNKNRLIEGSGLFGQYLMTPSKQSLFILDGRLNKLN
;
A
#
# COMPACT_ATOMS: atom_id res chain seq x y z
N GLU A 1 2.72 22.96 -2.43
CA GLU A 1 1.35 23.35 -2.02
C GLU A 1 0.52 22.09 -1.81
N PRO A 2 -0.46 22.08 -0.90
CA PRO A 2 -1.33 20.91 -0.64
C PRO A 2 -2.43 20.82 -1.70
N VAL A 3 -2.10 20.25 -2.86
CA VAL A 3 -3.02 20.10 -4.00
C VAL A 3 -2.81 18.74 -4.68
N LEU A 4 -3.85 18.24 -5.36
CA LEU A 4 -3.73 17.23 -6.40
C LEU A 4 -4.00 17.84 -7.76
N GLN A 5 -3.26 17.39 -8.77
CA GLN A 5 -3.47 17.79 -10.15
C GLN A 5 -3.85 16.57 -10.97
N LYS A 6 -4.95 16.70 -11.71
CA LYS A 6 -5.47 15.67 -12.61
C LYS A 6 -5.08 16.04 -14.02
N ILE A 7 -4.40 15.12 -14.70
CA ILE A 7 -3.88 15.28 -16.04
C ILE A 7 -4.42 14.14 -16.88
N ASP A 8 -4.92 14.47 -18.06
CA ASP A 8 -5.30 13.49 -19.07
C ASP A 8 -4.02 13.00 -19.75
N LEU A 9 -3.74 11.70 -19.68
CA LEU A 9 -2.50 11.15 -20.22
C LEU A 9 -2.52 10.94 -21.74
N GLU A 10 -3.70 10.89 -22.36
CA GLU A 10 -3.84 10.75 -23.82
C GLU A 10 -3.58 12.09 -24.52
N THR A 11 -4.15 13.16 -23.96
CA THR A 11 -4.05 14.51 -24.53
C THR A 11 -2.96 15.36 -23.88
N MET A 12 -2.34 14.87 -22.80
CA MET A 12 -1.40 15.61 -21.94
C MET A 12 -2.00 16.93 -21.42
N SER A 13 -3.32 17.00 -21.33
CA SER A 13 -4.03 18.21 -20.93
C SER A 13 -4.30 18.24 -19.43
N TYR A 14 -4.20 19.44 -18.86
CA TYR A 14 -4.61 19.69 -17.49
C TYR A 14 -6.14 19.59 -17.38
N ILE A 15 -6.63 18.76 -16.47
CA ILE A 15 -8.07 18.59 -16.23
C ILE A 15 -8.50 19.47 -15.05
N LYS A 16 -7.88 19.28 -13.88
CA LYS A 16 -8.34 19.90 -12.62
C LYS A 16 -7.25 19.98 -11.57
N THR A 17 -7.36 20.98 -10.70
CA THR A 17 -6.61 21.08 -9.43
C THR A 17 -7.61 20.93 -8.29
N ILE A 18 -7.32 19.99 -7.40
CA ILE A 18 -8.09 19.73 -6.17
C ILE A 18 -7.28 20.30 -5.00
N SER A 19 -7.83 21.29 -4.30
CA SER A 19 -7.17 21.91 -3.16
C SER A 19 -7.37 21.05 -1.91
N LEU A 20 -6.29 20.69 -1.22
CA LEU A 20 -6.31 19.97 0.06
C LEU A 20 -5.94 20.88 1.25
N LYS A 21 -5.93 22.20 1.03
CA LYS A 21 -5.51 23.22 2.01
C LYS A 21 -6.27 23.13 3.33
N ASP A 22 -7.59 22.94 3.27
CA ASP A 22 -8.46 22.93 4.45
C ASP A 22 -8.20 21.73 5.38
N TYR A 23 -7.50 20.71 4.87
CA TYR A 23 -7.09 19.52 5.62
C TYR A 23 -5.59 19.52 5.94
N SER A 24 -4.87 20.61 5.61
CA SER A 24 -3.42 20.72 5.77
C SER A 24 -2.63 19.54 5.18
N CYS A 25 -3.19 18.87 4.17
CA CYS A 25 -2.64 17.64 3.63
C CYS A 25 -1.72 17.93 2.45
N VAL A 26 -0.42 17.82 2.67
CA VAL A 26 0.54 17.75 1.57
C VAL A 26 0.67 16.28 1.15
N PRO A 27 0.20 15.88 -0.05
CA PRO A 27 0.23 14.48 -0.47
C PRO A 27 1.65 13.90 -0.44
N ARG A 28 1.77 12.69 0.10
CA ARG A 28 3.00 11.89 0.10
C ARG A 28 2.86 10.65 -0.76
N SER A 29 1.73 9.97 -0.64
CA SER A 29 1.39 8.78 -1.43
C SER A 29 -0.12 8.73 -1.64
N LEU A 30 -0.53 8.00 -2.68
CA LEU A 30 -1.92 7.87 -3.10
C LEU A 30 -2.16 6.45 -3.60
N ALA A 31 -3.36 5.93 -3.34
CA ALA A 31 -3.90 4.75 -4.00
C ALA A 31 -5.29 5.04 -4.56
N TYR A 32 -5.63 4.40 -5.66
CA TYR A 32 -6.91 4.54 -6.34
C TYR A 32 -7.67 3.22 -6.33
N THR A 33 -8.98 3.27 -6.09
CA THR A 33 -9.89 2.16 -6.36
C THR A 33 -10.94 2.58 -7.38
N HIS A 34 -11.27 1.66 -8.28
CA HIS A 34 -12.38 1.84 -9.21
C HIS A 34 -13.75 1.61 -8.54
N LEU A 35 -13.78 0.93 -7.38
CA LEU A 35 -15.00 0.72 -6.61
C LEU A 35 -15.33 1.99 -5.83
N GLY A 36 -16.28 2.77 -6.36
CA GLY A 36 -16.62 4.10 -5.83
C GLY A 36 -15.73 5.24 -6.35
N GLY A 37 -14.66 4.93 -7.10
CA GLY A 37 -13.81 5.94 -7.75
C GLY A 37 -12.99 6.80 -6.79
N TYR A 38 -12.57 6.24 -5.65
CA TYR A 38 -11.89 7.00 -4.60
C TYR A 38 -10.37 7.07 -4.78
N TYR A 39 -9.81 8.21 -4.39
CA TYR A 39 -8.39 8.36 -4.08
C TYR A 39 -8.20 8.37 -2.56
N PHE A 40 -7.38 7.45 -2.06
CA PHE A 40 -6.90 7.42 -0.68
C PHE A 40 -5.53 8.10 -0.65
N ILE A 41 -5.39 9.13 0.18
CA ILE A 41 -4.21 9.99 0.20
C ILE A 41 -3.57 9.92 1.57
N ASN A 42 -2.30 9.52 1.63
CA ASN A 42 -1.48 9.74 2.81
C ASN A 42 -0.79 11.09 2.72
N CYS A 43 -0.90 11.86 3.79
CA CYS A 43 -0.31 13.19 3.90
C CYS A 43 1.06 13.11 4.58
N LYS A 44 1.95 14.06 4.28
CA LYS A 44 3.15 14.26 5.09
C LYS A 44 2.76 14.60 6.54
N PRO A 45 3.54 14.16 7.54
CA PRO A 45 3.36 14.62 8.91
C PRO A 45 3.39 16.15 8.98
N ASP A 46 2.66 16.72 9.93
CA ASP A 46 2.65 18.15 10.15
C ASP A 46 3.99 18.65 10.75
N THR A 47 4.09 19.96 11.01
CA THR A 47 5.30 20.56 11.61
C THR A 47 5.63 20.04 13.01
N THR A 48 4.67 19.43 13.71
CA THR A 48 4.86 18.80 15.02
C THR A 48 5.27 17.34 14.91
N GLY A 49 5.25 16.78 13.69
CA GLY A 49 5.47 15.36 13.43
C GLY A 49 4.22 14.50 13.62
N ALA A 50 3.05 15.10 13.85
CA ALA A 50 1.81 14.35 13.97
C ALA A 50 1.41 13.78 12.61
N VAL A 51 1.10 12.48 12.61
CA VAL A 51 0.64 11.77 11.41
C VAL A 51 -0.86 11.96 11.29
N LEU A 52 -1.28 12.63 10.21
CA LEU A 52 -2.69 12.83 9.91
C LEU A 52 -3.32 11.54 9.33
N PRO A 53 -4.61 11.27 9.63
CA PRO A 53 -5.35 10.22 8.94
C PRO A 53 -5.36 10.44 7.44
N GLN A 54 -5.52 9.36 6.69
CA GLN A 54 -5.66 9.41 5.24
C GLN A 54 -6.89 10.23 4.85
N LEU A 55 -6.80 10.95 3.74
CA LEU A 55 -7.94 11.63 3.13
C LEU A 55 -8.54 10.78 2.02
N ILE A 56 -9.86 10.87 1.90
CA ILE A 56 -10.63 10.29 0.80
C ILE A 56 -11.09 11.44 -0.10
N VAL A 57 -10.75 11.34 -1.37
CA VAL A 57 -11.25 12.21 -2.42
C VAL A 57 -12.08 11.37 -3.39
N ASP A 58 -13.27 11.84 -3.72
CA ASP A 58 -14.08 11.29 -4.80
C ASP A 58 -13.47 11.73 -6.14
N GLY A 59 -12.95 10.78 -6.90
CA GLY A 59 -12.28 11.05 -8.18
C GLY A 59 -13.23 11.34 -9.34
N VAL A 60 -14.54 11.20 -9.16
CA VAL A 60 -15.57 11.58 -10.14
C VAL A 60 -16.00 13.02 -9.93
N THR A 61 -16.30 13.38 -8.68
CA THR A 61 -16.74 14.76 -8.34
C THR A 61 -15.60 15.71 -8.03
N ASP A 62 -14.38 15.19 -7.92
CA ASP A 62 -13.16 15.89 -7.49
C ASP A 62 -13.34 16.60 -6.12
N SER A 63 -14.23 16.05 -5.27
CA SER A 63 -14.56 16.59 -3.96
C SER A 63 -13.91 15.77 -2.83
N ILE A 64 -13.57 16.46 -1.73
CA ILE A 64 -13.04 15.77 -0.55
C ILE A 64 -14.22 15.18 0.21
N VAL A 65 -14.22 13.85 0.36
CA VAL A 65 -15.24 13.12 1.13
C VAL A 65 -15.00 13.32 2.62
N GLY A 66 -13.73 13.27 3.05
CA GLY A 66 -13.32 13.44 4.43
C GLY A 66 -12.09 12.60 4.78
N TYR A 67 -11.88 12.36 6.07
CA TYR A 67 -10.86 11.41 6.54
C TYR A 67 -11.36 9.97 6.39
N ASN A 68 -10.44 9.05 6.09
CA ASN A 68 -10.66 7.61 6.17
C ASN A 68 -10.60 7.15 7.64
N GLY A 69 -11.58 7.57 8.44
CA GLY A 69 -11.58 7.32 9.88
C GLY A 69 -10.29 7.80 10.56
N ASP A 70 -9.65 6.92 11.33
CA ASP A 70 -8.36 7.12 11.98
C ASP A 70 -7.18 6.47 11.22
N VAL A 71 -7.41 5.95 10.01
CA VAL A 71 -6.42 5.18 9.24
C VAL A 71 -5.24 6.06 8.86
N THR A 72 -4.04 5.68 9.27
CA THR A 72 -2.78 6.36 8.92
C THR A 72 -1.90 5.50 8.01
N GLY A 73 -0.78 6.05 7.53
CA GLY A 73 0.19 5.30 6.73
C GLY A 73 -0.07 5.29 5.22
N THR A 74 0.77 4.59 4.46
CA THR A 74 0.71 4.55 2.99
C THR A 74 -0.38 3.59 2.51
N PRO A 75 -1.34 4.05 1.69
CA PRO A 75 -2.39 3.19 1.16
C PRO A 75 -1.94 2.38 -0.05
N TYR A 76 -2.49 1.17 -0.18
CA TYR A 76 -2.33 0.25 -1.29
C TYR A 76 -3.67 -0.41 -1.58
N VAL A 77 -4.08 -0.47 -2.84
CA VAL A 77 -5.37 -1.07 -3.23
C VAL A 77 -5.11 -2.34 -4.03
N SER A 78 -5.84 -3.41 -3.71
CA SER A 78 -5.75 -4.67 -4.45
C SER A 78 -6.13 -4.48 -5.92
N PRO A 79 -5.62 -5.29 -6.86
CA PRO A 79 -5.93 -5.13 -8.28
C PRO A 79 -7.44 -5.20 -8.61
N ASP A 80 -8.22 -5.94 -7.83
CA ASP A 80 -9.69 -6.01 -7.94
C ASP A 80 -10.43 -4.88 -7.20
N GLY A 81 -9.72 -3.96 -6.55
CA GLY A 81 -10.28 -2.80 -5.87
C GLY A 81 -10.94 -3.07 -4.51
N HIS A 82 -11.07 -4.34 -4.11
CA HIS A 82 -11.87 -4.74 -2.94
C HIS A 82 -11.14 -4.61 -1.61
N TYR A 83 -9.81 -4.55 -1.60
CA TYR A 83 -9.01 -4.36 -0.39
C TYR A 83 -8.22 -3.07 -0.44
N LEU A 84 -8.30 -2.32 0.65
CA LEU A 84 -7.40 -1.22 0.96
C LEU A 84 -6.50 -1.63 2.12
N VAL A 85 -5.20 -1.65 1.87
CA VAL A 85 -4.17 -2.01 2.84
C VAL A 85 -3.34 -0.77 3.13
N SER A 86 -3.33 -0.33 4.37
CA SER A 86 -2.65 0.89 4.81
C SER A 86 -1.51 0.55 5.76
N ILE A 87 -0.28 0.96 5.41
CA ILE A 87 0.93 0.63 6.16
C ILE A 87 1.42 1.85 6.94
N ASP A 88 1.28 1.81 8.26
CA ASP A 88 1.89 2.74 9.20
C ASP A 88 3.13 2.09 9.84
N ASP A 89 4.28 2.29 9.18
CA ASP A 89 5.57 1.76 9.61
C ASP A 89 6.04 2.34 10.97
N VAL A 90 5.61 3.55 11.31
CA VAL A 90 5.97 4.20 12.59
C VAL A 90 5.25 3.51 13.74
N LYS A 91 3.98 3.15 13.55
CA LYS A 91 3.19 2.41 14.54
C LYS A 91 3.40 0.89 14.46
N GLY A 92 4.06 0.38 13.42
CA GLY A 92 4.14 -1.06 13.16
C GLY A 92 2.76 -1.67 12.87
N LEU A 93 1.90 -0.93 12.18
CA LEU A 93 0.50 -1.28 11.96
C LEU A 93 0.20 -1.40 10.46
N MET A 94 -0.36 -2.53 10.07
CA MET A 94 -1.03 -2.72 8.79
C MET A 94 -2.53 -2.77 9.04
N ARG A 95 -3.27 -1.78 8.53
CA ARG A 95 -4.73 -1.73 8.59
C ARG A 95 -5.32 -2.24 7.28
N VAL A 96 -6.26 -3.18 7.37
CA VAL A 96 -6.97 -3.74 6.23
C VAL A 96 -8.43 -3.31 6.28
N GLN A 97 -8.89 -2.70 5.20
CA GLN A 97 -10.28 -2.34 4.96
C GLN A 97 -10.77 -3.01 3.69
N THR A 98 -12.06 -3.32 3.64
CA THR A 98 -12.74 -3.81 2.44
C THR A 98 -13.57 -2.71 1.80
N ILE A 99 -13.66 -2.73 0.48
CA ILE A 99 -14.47 -1.81 -0.31
C ILE A 99 -15.49 -2.64 -1.09
N SER A 100 -16.78 -2.38 -0.84
CA SER A 100 -17.85 -3.08 -1.52
C SER A 100 -17.98 -2.63 -2.98
N VAL A 101 -18.72 -3.37 -3.79
CA VAL A 101 -19.05 -2.99 -5.18
C VAL A 101 -19.79 -1.64 -5.24
N ARG A 102 -20.44 -1.22 -4.14
CA ARG A 102 -21.11 0.08 -4.03
C ARG A 102 -20.18 1.21 -3.56
N GLY A 103 -18.91 0.92 -3.33
CA GLY A 103 -17.94 1.87 -2.77
C GLY A 103 -18.03 2.03 -1.25
N GLU A 104 -18.74 1.15 -0.54
CA GLU A 104 -18.80 1.23 0.92
C GLU A 104 -17.48 0.73 1.52
N ILE A 105 -16.82 1.57 2.31
CA ILE A 105 -15.56 1.24 2.99
C ILE A 105 -15.89 0.69 4.37
N GLN A 106 -15.34 -0.47 4.70
CA GLN A 106 -15.55 -1.15 5.99
C GLN A 106 -14.22 -1.64 6.56
N ASP A 107 -14.04 -1.49 7.86
CA ASP A 107 -12.88 -2.05 8.55
C ASP A 107 -12.96 -3.58 8.56
N ALA A 108 -11.83 -4.23 8.25
CA ALA A 108 -11.73 -5.69 8.28
C ALA A 108 -10.93 -6.15 9.50
N PHE A 109 -9.64 -5.82 9.56
CA PHE A 109 -8.77 -6.18 10.68
C PHE A 109 -7.45 -5.40 10.65
N ASP A 110 -6.76 -5.45 11.79
CA ASP A 110 -5.45 -4.83 12.00
C ASP A 110 -4.38 -5.89 12.26
N ILE A 111 -3.20 -5.71 11.67
CA ILE A 111 -2.01 -6.52 11.93
C ILE A 111 -0.95 -5.64 12.56
N HIS A 112 -0.58 -6.00 13.79
CA HIS A 112 0.56 -5.39 14.48
C HIS A 112 1.80 -6.24 14.21
N THR A 113 2.85 -5.58 13.72
CA THR A 113 4.11 -6.22 13.37
C THR A 113 5.28 -5.37 13.82
N ASN A 114 6.35 -6.03 14.25
CA ASN A 114 7.65 -5.39 14.50
C ASN A 114 8.51 -5.35 13.23
N LEU A 115 8.01 -5.86 12.11
CA LEU A 115 8.65 -5.73 10.81
C LEU A 115 8.52 -4.30 10.33
N HIS A 116 9.64 -3.61 10.11
CA HIS A 116 9.60 -2.34 9.41
C HIS A 116 9.31 -2.61 7.94
N ILE A 117 8.08 -2.35 7.49
CA ILE A 117 7.62 -2.69 6.14
C ILE A 117 8.14 -1.63 5.16
N SER A 118 8.98 -2.05 4.22
CA SER A 118 9.53 -1.19 3.17
C SER A 118 8.55 -1.02 2.02
N ASP A 119 7.96 -2.12 1.55
CA ASP A 119 7.03 -2.14 0.45
C ASP A 119 6.07 -3.33 0.53
N VAL A 120 4.97 -3.26 -0.23
CA VAL A 120 4.00 -4.36 -0.31
C VAL A 120 3.59 -4.66 -1.75
N ALA A 121 3.33 -5.93 -2.03
CA ALA A 121 2.81 -6.40 -3.30
C ALA A 121 1.60 -7.31 -3.08
N PHE A 122 0.60 -7.16 -3.95
CA PHE A 122 -0.55 -8.05 -4.00
C PHE A 122 -0.25 -9.29 -4.86
N GLN A 123 -0.69 -10.44 -4.38
CA GLN A 123 -0.65 -11.71 -5.07
C GLN A 123 -2.06 -12.29 -5.09
N SER A 124 -2.53 -12.76 -6.25
CA SER A 124 -3.81 -13.48 -6.31
C SER A 124 -3.75 -14.71 -5.40
N SER A 125 -4.83 -14.95 -4.65
CA SER A 125 -4.90 -16.10 -3.75
C SER A 125 -5.03 -17.39 -4.56
N PHE A 126 -4.26 -18.41 -4.16
CA PHE A 126 -4.33 -19.76 -4.73
C PHE A 126 -5.25 -20.69 -3.93
N THR A 127 -5.70 -20.26 -2.75
CA THR A 127 -6.56 -21.03 -1.84
C THR A 127 -8.00 -20.52 -1.83
N GLU A 128 -8.19 -19.22 -2.03
CA GLU A 128 -9.49 -18.56 -1.96
C GLU A 128 -9.81 -17.89 -3.30
N ALA A 129 -10.99 -18.18 -3.86
CA ALA A 129 -11.38 -17.67 -5.17
C ALA A 129 -11.70 -16.16 -5.11
N HIS A 130 -11.24 -15.40 -6.10
CA HIS A 130 -11.44 -13.94 -6.18
C HIS A 130 -10.92 -13.19 -4.94
N GLN A 131 -9.83 -13.68 -4.35
CA GLN A 131 -9.18 -13.05 -3.21
C GLN A 131 -7.72 -12.73 -3.54
N TYR A 132 -7.16 -11.82 -2.75
CA TYR A 132 -5.75 -11.46 -2.80
C TYR A 132 -5.07 -11.73 -1.46
N ASN A 133 -3.76 -11.93 -1.52
CA ASN A 133 -2.85 -11.96 -0.40
C ASN A 133 -1.86 -10.81 -0.56
N VAL A 134 -1.22 -10.42 0.55
CA VAL A 134 -0.19 -9.38 0.55
C VAL A 134 1.14 -9.96 1.00
N PHE A 135 2.19 -9.60 0.28
CA PHE A 135 3.57 -9.77 0.72
C PHE A 135 4.15 -8.41 1.09
N GLY A 136 4.77 -8.30 2.26
CA GLY A 136 5.44 -7.10 2.76
C GLY A 136 6.92 -7.33 2.96
N SER A 137 7.77 -6.62 2.20
CA SER A 137 9.22 -6.65 2.38
C SER A 137 9.65 -5.84 3.60
N SER A 138 10.75 -6.23 4.25
CA SER A 138 11.29 -5.43 5.35
C SER A 138 12.38 -4.46 4.93
N SER A 139 12.40 -3.27 5.53
CA SER A 139 13.46 -2.28 5.34
C SER A 139 14.72 -2.58 6.18
N THR A 140 14.62 -3.42 7.21
CA THR A 140 15.75 -3.72 8.11
C THR A 140 15.99 -5.21 8.33
N GLN A 141 14.95 -6.05 8.21
CA GLN A 141 15.02 -7.46 8.56
C GLN A 141 15.14 -8.36 7.32
N THR A 142 15.45 -9.63 7.56
CA THR A 142 15.69 -10.67 6.54
C THR A 142 14.47 -11.53 6.25
N ASP A 143 13.29 -11.07 6.66
CA ASP A 143 12.02 -11.77 6.48
C ASP A 143 11.07 -10.95 5.60
N VAL A 144 10.12 -11.65 4.98
CA VAL A 144 8.98 -11.07 4.26
C VAL A 144 7.71 -11.47 4.98
N LEU A 145 6.84 -10.50 5.25
CA LEU A 145 5.51 -10.73 5.80
C LEU A 145 4.61 -11.29 4.70
N PHE A 146 3.85 -12.34 4.99
CA PHE A 146 2.74 -12.82 4.19
C PHE A 146 1.44 -12.64 4.97
N VAL A 147 0.41 -12.11 4.32
CA VAL A 147 -0.93 -11.92 4.88
C VAL A 147 -1.97 -12.48 3.93
N GLU A 148 -2.80 -13.38 4.43
CA GLU A 148 -4.02 -13.83 3.74
C GLU A 148 -5.16 -12.85 4.02
N LEU A 149 -5.57 -12.05 3.02
CA LEU A 149 -6.53 -10.96 3.28
C LEU A 149 -7.93 -11.45 3.61
N SER A 150 -8.32 -12.64 3.15
CA SER A 150 -9.64 -13.21 3.44
C SER A 150 -9.82 -13.63 4.89
N SER A 151 -8.73 -13.90 5.62
CA SER A 151 -8.78 -14.46 6.98
C SER A 151 -7.96 -13.69 8.01
N GLY A 152 -7.06 -12.80 7.57
CA GLY A 152 -6.09 -12.12 8.43
C GLY A 152 -4.94 -13.00 8.91
N LYS A 153 -4.80 -14.24 8.39
CA LYS A 153 -3.68 -15.11 8.78
C LYS A 153 -2.36 -14.54 8.29
N VAL A 154 -1.38 -14.57 9.19
CA VAL A 154 -0.04 -14.04 8.94
C VAL A 154 1.00 -15.15 8.96
N LYS A 155 1.99 -15.07 8.06
CA LYS A 155 3.19 -15.93 8.05
C LYS A 155 4.43 -15.09 7.75
N MET A 156 5.59 -15.57 8.19
CA MET A 156 6.88 -14.99 7.82
C MET A 156 7.58 -15.92 6.84
N VAL A 157 7.95 -15.38 5.67
CA VAL A 157 8.86 -16.04 4.74
C VAL A 157 10.28 -15.67 5.13
N LYS A 158 11.04 -16.66 5.60
CA LYS A 158 12.38 -16.48 6.15
C LYS A 158 13.47 -16.70 5.10
N SER A 159 14.71 -16.48 5.53
CA SER A 159 15.93 -16.82 4.78
C SER A 159 16.24 -15.92 3.59
N LEU A 160 15.70 -14.69 3.57
CA LEU A 160 16.25 -13.67 2.69
C LEU A 160 17.55 -13.13 3.28
N LYS A 161 18.27 -12.32 2.51
CA LYS A 161 19.45 -11.57 2.98
C LYS A 161 19.08 -10.16 3.40
N GLU A 162 20.05 -9.42 3.93
CA GLU A 162 19.90 -8.06 4.41
C GLU A 162 19.50 -7.10 3.28
N PRO A 163 18.52 -6.20 3.51
CA PRO A 163 18.19 -5.16 2.56
C PRO A 163 19.33 -4.16 2.37
N LEU A 164 19.22 -3.32 1.34
CA LEU A 164 20.07 -2.14 1.22
C LEU A 164 19.83 -1.23 2.43
N LYS A 165 20.88 -0.58 2.94
CA LYS A 165 20.67 0.41 4.00
C LYS A 165 19.86 1.58 3.44
N PRO A 166 18.96 2.23 4.21
CA PRO A 166 18.22 3.40 3.74
C PRO A 166 19.12 4.48 3.12
N ASP A 167 20.28 4.75 3.72
CA ASP A 167 21.24 5.75 3.21
C ASP A 167 21.92 5.35 1.88
N GLU A 168 21.89 4.06 1.53
CA GLU A 168 22.39 3.53 0.25
C GLU A 168 21.31 3.60 -0.85
N TRP A 169 20.08 4.03 -0.54
CA TRP A 169 18.94 4.11 -1.46
C TRP A 169 18.36 5.54 -1.52
N PRO A 170 18.88 6.42 -2.40
CA PRO A 170 18.53 7.84 -2.38
C PRO A 170 17.19 8.19 -3.04
N TRP A 171 16.51 7.22 -3.66
CA TRP A 171 15.38 7.48 -4.56
C TRP A 171 14.06 7.69 -3.83
N ASN A 172 13.79 6.90 -2.79
CA ASN A 172 12.59 6.99 -1.97
C ASN A 172 12.82 6.30 -0.61
N ASN A 173 11.79 6.20 0.23
CA ASN A 173 11.86 5.53 1.52
C ASN A 173 11.73 3.99 1.46
N LYS A 174 11.58 3.41 0.25
CA LYS A 174 11.41 1.97 0.02
C LYS A 174 12.73 1.35 -0.41
N ASN A 175 13.65 1.16 0.54
CA ASN A 175 14.96 0.56 0.32
C ASN A 175 14.93 -0.95 -0.05
N ARG A 176 13.75 -1.57 -0.05
CA ARG A 176 13.54 -2.95 -0.48
C ARG A 176 12.17 -3.09 -1.15
N LEU A 177 12.13 -2.90 -2.46
CA LEU A 177 10.91 -3.11 -3.24
C LEU A 177 10.48 -4.58 -3.24
N ILE A 178 9.19 -4.84 -3.39
CA ILE A 178 8.67 -6.16 -3.70
C ILE A 178 7.66 -6.02 -4.81
N GLU A 179 7.82 -6.82 -5.86
CA GLU A 179 7.01 -6.72 -7.07
C GLU A 179 6.44 -8.09 -7.43
N GLY A 180 5.15 -8.13 -7.74
CA GLY A 180 4.48 -9.34 -8.22
C GLY A 180 4.56 -9.45 -9.74
N SER A 181 4.46 -10.67 -10.27
CA SER A 181 4.45 -10.93 -11.72
C SER A 181 3.13 -10.51 -12.42
N GLY A 182 2.26 -9.72 -11.77
CA GLY A 182 0.97 -9.27 -12.29
C GLY A 182 -0.20 -10.24 -12.03
N LEU A 183 -1.34 -9.99 -12.68
CA LEU A 183 -2.64 -10.63 -12.38
C LEU A 183 -2.62 -12.17 -12.42
N PHE A 184 -1.84 -12.75 -13.35
CA PHE A 184 -1.72 -14.19 -13.56
C PHE A 184 -0.38 -14.76 -13.07
N GLY A 185 0.41 -13.93 -12.41
CA GLY A 185 1.74 -14.27 -11.93
C GLY A 185 1.67 -15.16 -10.69
N GLN A 186 2.56 -16.14 -10.60
CA GLN A 186 2.76 -16.93 -9.37
C GLN A 186 3.91 -16.40 -8.52
N TYR A 187 4.85 -15.69 -9.14
CA TYR A 187 6.10 -15.33 -8.49
C TYR A 187 6.12 -13.86 -8.12
N LEU A 188 6.78 -13.57 -7.00
CA LEU A 188 7.15 -12.22 -6.60
C LEU A 188 8.68 -12.12 -6.55
N MET A 189 9.18 -10.91 -6.64
CA MET A 189 10.60 -10.63 -6.63
C MET A 189 10.90 -9.53 -5.62
N THR A 190 11.96 -9.71 -4.84
CA THR A 190 12.45 -8.68 -3.92
C THR A 190 13.98 -8.72 -3.83
N PRO A 191 14.67 -7.57 -3.89
CA PRO A 191 16.12 -7.54 -3.84
C PRO A 191 16.65 -7.63 -2.40
N SER A 192 17.94 -7.88 -2.29
CA SER A 192 18.77 -7.62 -1.11
C SER A 192 20.02 -6.87 -1.54
N LYS A 193 20.90 -6.53 -0.60
CA LYS A 193 22.14 -5.79 -0.90
C LYS A 193 23.00 -6.42 -2.02
N GLN A 194 23.01 -7.74 -2.14
CA GLN A 194 23.89 -8.47 -3.07
C GLN A 194 23.19 -9.65 -3.77
N SER A 195 21.86 -9.71 -3.72
CA SER A 195 21.11 -10.84 -4.28
C SER A 195 19.71 -10.38 -4.68
N LEU A 196 19.07 -11.19 -5.51
CA LEU A 196 17.68 -11.02 -5.92
C LEU A 196 16.94 -12.31 -5.55
N PHE A 197 15.83 -12.20 -4.85
CA PHE A 197 15.06 -13.34 -4.39
C PHE A 197 13.77 -13.46 -5.18
N ILE A 198 13.44 -14.69 -5.57
CA ILE A 198 12.16 -15.04 -6.18
C ILE A 198 11.36 -15.82 -5.14
N LEU A 199 10.16 -15.33 -4.86
CA LEU A 199 9.20 -15.92 -3.94
C LEU A 199 8.14 -16.65 -4.76
N ASP A 200 7.81 -17.89 -4.38
CA ASP A 200 6.67 -18.62 -4.91
C ASP A 200 5.42 -18.25 -4.10
N GLY A 201 4.49 -17.50 -4.70
CA GLY A 201 3.25 -17.07 -4.08
C GLY A 201 2.21 -18.18 -3.86
N ARG A 202 2.36 -19.34 -4.51
CA ARG A 202 1.51 -20.52 -4.23
C ARG A 202 1.98 -21.24 -2.98
N LEU A 203 3.29 -21.39 -2.84
CA LEU A 203 3.91 -22.12 -1.72
C LEU A 203 4.23 -21.21 -0.53
N ASN A 204 4.16 -19.89 -0.71
CA ASN A 204 4.51 -18.86 0.27
C ASN A 204 5.93 -19.06 0.83
N LYS A 205 6.90 -19.33 -0.06
CA LYS A 205 8.29 -19.59 0.29
C LYS A 205 9.24 -19.11 -0.80
N LEU A 206 10.54 -19.08 -0.49
CA LEU A 206 11.58 -18.89 -1.49
C LEU A 206 11.59 -20.06 -2.49
N ASN A 207 11.76 -19.73 -3.77
CA ASN A 207 11.95 -20.70 -4.85
C ASN A 207 13.43 -21.13 -4.92
#